data_AF-A0A958QQV4-F1
#
_entry.id   AF-A0A958QQV4-F1
#
_cell.length_a   1.000
_cell.length_b   1.000
_cell.length_c   1.000
_cell.angle_alpha   90.00
_cell.angle_beta   90.00
_cell.angle_gamma   90.00
#
_symmetry.space_group_name_H-M   'P 1'
#
loop_
_entity.id
_entity.type
_entity.pdbx_description
1 polymer ?
#
loop_
_entity_poly.entity_id
_entity_poly.type
_entity_poly.pdbx_seq_one_letter_code
_entity_poly.pdbx_strand_id
1 'polypeptide(L)'
;MDETKLHELVGRFLQDLGGAFSVPLVQIGEKLGLYKAIQESGPCSAESLASSTNLSARYLQEWLAAQAASGYISYDPTTRAFSMTPEQAYILADSGSPFYLAPAFGAAAAFQGNES
;
A
#
# COMPACT_ATOMS: atom_id res chain seq x y z
N MET A 1 36.86 4.92 -7.78
CA MET A 1 35.55 4.47 -7.26
C MET A 1 35.01 3.47 -8.28
N ASP A 2 34.38 2.41 -7.83
CA ASP A 2 33.80 1.38 -8.70
C ASP A 2 32.32 1.74 -8.97
N GLU A 3 32.00 2.12 -10.20
CA GLU A 3 30.66 2.62 -10.58
C GLU A 3 29.58 1.54 -10.51
N THR A 4 29.94 0.29 -10.81
CA THR A 4 29.02 -0.86 -10.72
C THR A 4 28.61 -1.08 -9.27
N LYS A 5 29.59 -1.11 -8.36
CA LYS A 5 29.32 -1.26 -6.91
C LYS A 5 28.50 -0.10 -6.35
N LEU A 6 28.73 1.12 -6.84
CA LEU A 6 27.94 2.29 -6.45
C LEU A 6 26.48 2.13 -6.90
N HIS A 7 26.23 1.75 -8.15
CA HIS A 7 24.87 1.60 -8.67
C HIS A 7 24.08 0.52 -7.92
N GLU A 8 24.70 -0.63 -7.65
CA GLU A 8 24.11 -1.70 -6.85
C GLU A 8 23.77 -1.25 -5.43
N LEU A 9 24.66 -0.48 -4.80
CA LEU A 9 24.43 0.05 -3.46
C LEU A 9 23.29 1.07 -3.44
N VAL A 10 23.25 1.98 -4.42
CA VAL A 10 22.16 2.95 -4.60
C VAL A 10 20.83 2.23 -4.79
N GLY A 11 20.79 1.19 -5.63
CA GLY A 11 19.57 0.39 -5.85
C GLY A 11 19.05 -0.25 -4.57
N ARG A 12 19.92 -0.90 -3.79
CA ARG A 12 19.54 -1.46 -2.48
C ARG A 12 19.03 -0.38 -1.51
N PHE A 13 19.73 0.74 -1.41
CA PHE A 13 19.33 1.83 -0.52
C PHE A 13 17.96 2.43 -0.89
N LEU A 14 17.69 2.59 -2.19
CA LEU A 14 16.38 3.05 -2.67
C LEU A 14 15.28 2.02 -2.38
N GLN A 15 15.58 0.72 -2.51
CA GLN A 15 14.65 -0.36 -2.17
C GLN A 15 14.33 -0.35 -0.66
N ASP A 16 15.34 -0.20 0.19
CA ASP A 16 15.17 -0.12 1.64
C ASP A 16 14.33 1.10 2.05
N LEU A 17 14.61 2.28 1.45
CA LEU A 17 13.80 3.48 1.66
C LEU A 17 12.35 3.29 1.18
N GLY A 18 12.16 2.71 0.00
CA GLY A 18 10.84 2.38 -0.53
C GLY A 18 10.05 1.47 0.41
N GLY A 19 10.72 0.45 0.97
CA GLY A 19 10.15 -0.42 2.00
C GLY A 19 9.78 0.35 3.27
N ALA A 20 10.69 1.16 3.81
CA ALA A 20 10.48 1.93 5.03
C ALA A 20 9.31 2.92 4.92
N PHE A 21 9.19 3.65 3.80
CA PHE A 21 8.07 4.57 3.57
C PHE A 21 6.75 3.86 3.31
N SER A 22 6.79 2.63 2.80
CA SER A 22 5.58 1.82 2.56
C SER A 22 4.95 1.32 3.86
N VAL A 23 5.75 1.02 4.89
CA VAL A 23 5.27 0.46 6.18
C VAL A 23 4.12 1.27 6.80
N PRO A 24 4.25 2.58 7.07
CA PRO A 24 3.17 3.34 7.70
C PRO A 24 1.93 3.43 6.80
N LEU A 25 2.10 3.48 5.48
CA LEU A 25 0.98 3.59 4.54
C LEU A 25 0.16 2.30 4.47
N VAL A 26 0.83 1.13 4.47
CA VAL A 26 0.15 -0.17 4.52
C VAL A 26 -0.59 -0.33 5.84
N GLN A 27 0.00 0.07 6.97
CA GLN A 27 -0.68 0.05 8.26
C GLN A 27 -1.92 0.94 8.31
N ILE A 28 -1.88 2.12 7.70
CA ILE A 28 -3.05 2.99 7.59
C ILE A 28 -4.15 2.28 6.80
N GLY A 29 -3.79 1.67 5.66
CA GLY A 29 -4.71 0.90 4.83
C GLY A 29 -5.38 -0.24 5.58
N GLU A 30 -4.58 -1.02 6.31
CA GLU A 30 -5.05 -2.15 7.11
C GLU A 30 -5.99 -1.71 8.24
N LYS A 31 -5.56 -0.73 9.05
CA LYS A 31 -6.34 -0.25 10.20
C LYS A 31 -7.66 0.40 9.80
N LEU A 32 -7.69 1.05 8.64
CA LEU A 32 -8.90 1.69 8.10
C LEU A 32 -9.73 0.74 7.21
N GLY A 33 -9.27 -0.49 6.97
CA GLY A 33 -9.97 -1.46 6.12
C GLY A 33 -10.01 -1.08 4.63
N LEU A 34 -9.08 -0.26 4.15
CA LEU A 34 -9.12 0.31 2.80
C LEU A 34 -8.91 -0.75 1.71
N TYR A 35 -8.01 -1.71 1.92
CA TYR A 35 -7.78 -2.78 0.93
C TYR A 35 -9.04 -3.62 0.71
N LYS A 36 -9.71 -4.00 1.80
CA LYS A 36 -10.99 -4.70 1.75
C LYS A 36 -12.07 -3.85 1.06
N ALA A 37 -12.15 -2.56 1.39
CA ALA A 37 -13.12 -1.66 0.76
C ALA A 37 -12.90 -1.51 -0.76
N ILE A 38 -11.64 -1.46 -1.23
CA ILE A 38 -11.33 -1.45 -2.67
C ILE A 38 -11.71 -2.78 -3.31
N GLN A 39 -11.35 -3.91 -2.69
CA GLN A 39 -11.69 -5.24 -3.19
C GLN A 39 -13.21 -5.40 -3.37
N GLU A 40 -14.00 -4.99 -2.38
CA GLU A 40 -15.46 -5.09 -2.39
C GLU A 40 -16.11 -4.11 -3.38
N SER A 41 -15.54 -2.91 -3.54
CA SER A 41 -16.07 -1.88 -4.46
C SER A 41 -15.75 -2.16 -5.92
N GLY A 42 -14.72 -2.96 -6.21
CA GLY A 42 -14.13 -3.06 -7.54
C GLY A 42 -13.43 -1.75 -7.96
N PRO A 43 -13.27 -1.48 -9.27
CA PRO A 43 -12.70 -0.22 -9.75
C PRO A 43 -13.44 1.00 -9.16
N CYS A 44 -12.72 1.85 -8.43
CA CYS A 44 -13.31 2.94 -7.64
C CYS A 44 -12.47 4.23 -7.73
N SER A 45 -13.11 5.38 -7.50
CA SER A 45 -12.41 6.66 -7.32
C SER A 45 -12.26 6.98 -5.82
N ALA A 46 -11.41 7.96 -5.50
CA ALA A 46 -11.28 8.43 -4.12
C ALA A 46 -12.61 9.00 -3.58
N GLU A 47 -13.43 9.62 -4.42
CA GLU A 47 -14.74 10.15 -4.06
C GLU A 47 -15.76 9.04 -3.77
N SER A 48 -15.79 7.99 -4.59
CA SER A 48 -16.68 6.85 -4.33
C SER A 48 -16.27 6.13 -3.06
N LEU A 49 -14.96 5.96 -2.83
CA LEU A 49 -14.44 5.31 -1.63
C LEU A 49 -14.64 6.17 -0.38
N ALA A 50 -14.50 7.49 -0.49
CA ALA A 50 -14.81 8.43 0.60
C ALA A 50 -16.27 8.31 1.06
N SER A 51 -17.18 8.14 0.10
CA SER A 51 -18.61 8.01 0.36
C SER A 51 -18.95 6.74 1.14
N SER A 52 -18.23 5.63 0.91
CA SER A 52 -18.45 4.36 1.62
C SER A 52 -17.68 4.25 2.94
N THR A 53 -16.55 4.93 3.08
CA THR A 53 -15.66 4.85 4.26
C THR A 53 -15.80 6.02 5.24
N ASN A 54 -16.55 7.07 4.88
CA ASN A 54 -16.67 8.32 5.63
C ASN A 54 -15.30 9.00 5.91
N LEU A 55 -14.37 8.87 4.97
CA LEU A 55 -13.04 9.48 5.01
C LEU A 55 -12.97 10.67 4.04
N SER A 56 -11.96 11.53 4.21
CA SER A 56 -11.74 12.63 3.29
C SER A 56 -11.26 12.13 1.92
N ALA A 57 -11.98 12.49 0.86
CA ALA A 57 -11.60 12.17 -0.52
C ALA A 57 -10.18 12.66 -0.87
N ARG A 58 -9.76 13.83 -0.35
CA ARG A 58 -8.41 14.34 -0.58
C ARG A 58 -7.34 13.42 0.01
N TYR A 59 -7.49 13.00 1.27
CA TYR A 59 -6.52 12.10 1.90
C TYR A 59 -6.55 10.70 1.30
N LEU A 60 -7.73 10.22 0.89
CA LEU A 60 -7.84 8.97 0.14
C LEU A 60 -7.12 9.06 -1.20
N GLN A 61 -7.23 10.16 -1.93
CA GLN A 61 -6.55 10.33 -3.21
C GLN A 61 -5.03 10.24 -3.06
N GLU A 62 -4.45 10.93 -2.06
CA GLU A 62 -3.02 10.87 -1.79
C GLU A 62 -2.58 9.46 -1.39
N TRP A 63 -3.34 8.79 -0.52
CA TRP A 63 -3.05 7.44 -0.08
C TRP A 63 -3.13 6.43 -1.25
N LEU A 64 -4.20 6.49 -2.05
CA LEU A 64 -4.40 5.64 -3.22
C LEU A 64 -3.28 5.84 -4.26
N ALA A 65 -2.88 7.08 -4.51
CA ALA A 65 -1.76 7.39 -5.41
C ALA A 65 -0.45 6.77 -4.91
N ALA A 66 -0.15 6.88 -3.61
CA ALA A 66 1.04 6.29 -3.02
C ALA A 66 1.03 4.75 -3.09
N GLN A 67 -0.12 4.11 -2.86
CA GLN A 67 -0.28 2.66 -2.96
C GLN A 67 -0.13 2.17 -4.40
N ALA A 68 -0.69 2.89 -5.37
CA ALA A 68 -0.55 2.57 -6.79
C ALA A 68 0.90 2.74 -7.27
N ALA A 69 1.57 3.81 -6.85
CA ALA A 69 3.00 4.03 -7.16
C ALA A 69 3.90 2.95 -6.56
N SER A 70 3.52 2.39 -5.42
CA SER A 70 4.21 1.27 -4.75
C SER A 70 3.85 -0.11 -5.33
N GLY A 71 2.88 -0.18 -6.25
CA GLY A 71 2.42 -1.42 -6.88
C GLY A 71 1.51 -2.30 -6.02
N TYR A 72 1.07 -1.82 -4.84
CA TYR A 72 0.19 -2.57 -3.94
C TYR A 72 -1.27 -2.58 -4.38
N ILE A 73 -1.68 -1.57 -5.15
CA ILE A 73 -2.96 -1.53 -5.84
C ILE A 73 -2.73 -1.12 -7.31
N SER A 74 -3.72 -1.37 -8.15
CA SER A 74 -3.70 -0.95 -9.56
C SER A 74 -4.37 0.39 -9.76
N TYR A 75 -3.88 1.16 -10.72
CA TYR A 75 -4.51 2.38 -11.21
C TYR A 75 -4.64 2.34 -12.73
N ASP A 76 -5.83 2.58 -13.25
CA ASP A 76 -6.09 2.71 -14.68
C ASP A 76 -6.17 4.20 -15.06
N PRO A 77 -5.22 4.75 -15.84
CA PRO A 77 -5.22 6.15 -16.23
C PRO A 77 -6.37 6.53 -17.18
N THR A 78 -6.97 5.56 -17.87
CA THR A 78 -8.07 5.78 -18.82
C THR A 78 -9.37 6.06 -18.08
N THR A 79 -9.69 5.22 -17.10
CA THR A 79 -10.89 5.32 -16.28
C THR A 79 -10.68 6.15 -15.02
N ARG A 80 -9.42 6.47 -14.68
CA ARG A 80 -8.99 7.13 -13.43
C ARG A 80 -9.47 6.39 -12.19
N ALA A 81 -9.50 5.07 -12.26
CA ALA A 81 -9.99 4.20 -11.20
C ALA A 81 -8.84 3.42 -10.54
N PHE A 82 -8.99 3.20 -9.25
CA PHE A 82 -8.15 2.32 -8.45
C PHE A 82 -8.83 0.98 -8.25
N SER A 83 -8.07 -0.10 -8.29
CA SER A 83 -8.58 -1.46 -8.11
C SER A 83 -7.51 -2.37 -7.53
N MET A 84 -7.88 -3.62 -7.25
CA MET A 84 -6.92 -4.67 -6.89
C MET A 84 -7.04 -5.82 -7.87
N THR A 85 -5.90 -6.31 -8.33
CA THR A 85 -5.80 -7.63 -8.96
C THR A 85 -6.13 -8.74 -7.94
N PRO A 86 -6.46 -9.95 -8.39
CA PRO A 86 -6.65 -11.09 -7.50
C PRO A 86 -5.45 -11.33 -6.57
N GLU A 87 -4.23 -11.20 -7.08
CA GLU A 87 -2.99 -11.41 -6.33
C GLU A 87 -2.78 -10.34 -5.25
N GLN A 88 -2.99 -9.06 -5.60
CA GLN A 88 -2.94 -7.97 -4.62
C GLN A 88 -3.98 -8.15 -3.51
N ALA A 89 -5.21 -8.50 -3.87
CA ALA A 89 -6.28 -8.72 -2.91
C ALA A 89 -6.00 -9.92 -1.99
N TYR A 90 -5.45 -11.00 -2.53
CA TYR A 90 -5.07 -12.19 -1.76
C TYR A 90 -3.98 -11.94 -0.71
N ILE A 91 -3.13 -10.92 -0.94
CA ILE A 91 -2.05 -10.55 -0.02
C ILE A 91 -2.49 -9.48 0.99
N LEU A 92 -3.31 -8.52 0.56
CA LEU A 92 -3.59 -7.29 1.32
C LEU A 92 -5.03 -7.14 1.83
N ALA A 93 -5.98 -7.92 1.33
CA ALA A 93 -7.40 -7.76 1.65
C ALA A 93 -8.08 -9.05 2.18
N ASP A 94 -7.55 -10.22 1.83
CA ASP A 94 -8.11 -11.51 2.26
C ASP A 94 -7.50 -12.00 3.58
N SER A 95 -8.16 -11.71 4.70
CA SER A 95 -7.74 -12.19 6.03
C SER A 95 -7.76 -13.71 6.22
N GLY A 96 -8.41 -14.47 5.31
CA GLY A 96 -8.41 -15.93 5.31
C GLY A 96 -7.26 -16.55 4.51
N SER A 97 -6.50 -15.73 3.77
CA SER A 97 -5.37 -16.17 2.98
C SER A 97 -4.17 -16.54 3.85
N PRO A 98 -3.47 -17.66 3.57
CA PRO A 98 -2.18 -17.95 4.20
C PRO A 98 -1.08 -16.94 3.81
N PHE A 99 -1.33 -16.09 2.82
CA PHE A 99 -0.45 -15.01 2.38
C PHE A 99 -1.00 -13.62 2.76
N TYR A 100 -1.90 -13.53 3.74
CA TYR A 100 -2.35 -12.25 4.27
C TYR A 100 -1.21 -11.54 5.02
N LEU A 101 -0.53 -10.61 4.35
CA LEU A 101 0.69 -9.98 4.83
C LEU A 101 0.49 -8.52 5.29
N ALA A 102 -0.68 -7.91 5.06
CA ALA A 102 -0.94 -6.55 5.52
C ALA A 102 -0.69 -6.34 7.03
N PRO A 103 -1.07 -7.26 7.94
CA PRO A 103 -0.76 -7.13 9.37
C PRO A 103 0.73 -7.24 9.71
N ALA A 104 1.55 -7.89 8.86
CA ALA A 104 2.98 -8.08 9.12
C ALA A 104 3.75 -6.75 9.15
N PHE A 105 3.29 -5.75 8.39
CA PHE A 105 3.81 -4.39 8.45
C PHE A 105 3.58 -3.73 9.82
N GLY A 106 2.51 -4.11 10.53
CA GLY A 106 2.25 -3.77 11.93
C GLY A 106 3.38 -4.22 12.86
N ALA A 107 3.77 -5.49 12.74
CA ALA A 107 4.80 -6.09 13.58
C ALA A 107 6.19 -5.46 13.35
N ALA A 108 6.53 -5.13 12.10
CA ALA A 108 7.80 -4.48 11.77
C ALA A 108 7.96 -3.10 12.43
N ALA A 109 6.91 -2.27 12.46
CA ALA A 109 6.98 -0.97 13.13
C ALA A 109 7.00 -1.06 14.65
N ALA A 110 6.31 -2.06 15.23
CA ALA A 110 6.34 -2.29 16.68
C ALA A 110 7.75 -2.65 17.18
N PHE A 111 8.54 -3.35 16.36
CA PHE A 111 9.95 -3.62 16.66
C PHE A 111 10.76 -2.32 16.78
N GLN A 112 10.59 -1.36 15.86
CA GLN A 112 11.27 -0.05 15.90
C GLN A 112 10.86 0.82 17.10
N GLY A 113 9.61 0.72 17.57
CA GLY A 113 9.13 1.48 18.72
C GLY A 113 9.60 0.96 20.09
N ASN A 114 10.11 -0.28 20.17
CA ASN A 114 10.64 -0.85 21.41
C ASN A 114 12.11 -0.49 21.67
N GLU A 115 12.80 0.09 20.69
CA GLU A 115 14.22 0.48 20.78
C GLU A 115 14.43 1.96 21.16
N SER A 116 13.34 2.72 21.40
CA SER A 116 13.34 4.16 21.72
C SER A 116 12.98 4.48 23.17
#